data_AF-A0A958RR57-F1
#
_entry.id   AF-A0A958RR57-F1
#
_cell.length_a   1.000
_cell.length_b   1.000
_cell.length_c   1.000
_cell.angle_alpha   90.00
_cell.angle_beta   90.00
_cell.angle_gamma   90.00
#
_symmetry.space_group_name_H-M   'P 1'
#
loop_
_entity.id
_entity.type
_entity.pdbx_description
1 polymer ?
#
loop_
_entity_poly.entity_id
_entity_poly.type
_entity_poly.pdbx_seq_one_letter_code
_entity_poly.pdbx_strand_id
1 'polypeptide(L)'
;MKKSVRTKFRTEYPADFIFDYKDPVTLSRFLMEGGKIIPSRISKLSMSQQRKLTKAVKKARSLALLPMGSEAYDFYQKPEQISAKPFEI
;
A
#
# COMPACT_ATOMS: atom_id res chain seq x y z
N MET A 1 -22.17 22.78 -17.19
CA MET A 1 -21.78 22.39 -15.81
C MET A 1 -21.17 20.99 -15.86
N LYS A 2 -19.87 20.82 -15.60
CA LYS A 2 -19.27 19.47 -15.52
C LYS A 2 -19.84 18.79 -14.26
N LYS A 3 -20.68 17.76 -14.43
CA LYS A 3 -21.17 16.97 -13.30
C LYS A 3 -19.95 16.36 -12.61
N SER A 4 -19.68 16.77 -11.37
CA SER A 4 -18.65 16.15 -10.54
C SER A 4 -19.11 14.73 -10.22
N VAL A 5 -18.80 13.77 -11.08
CA VAL A 5 -18.97 12.35 -10.77
C VAL A 5 -18.05 12.09 -9.57
N ARG A 6 -18.62 11.84 -8.38
CA ARG A 6 -17.83 11.37 -7.23
C ARG A 6 -17.35 9.95 -7.57
N THR A 7 -16.24 9.84 -8.28
CA THR A 7 -15.64 8.54 -8.57
C THR A 7 -15.01 8.00 -7.29
N LYS A 8 -15.32 6.75 -6.95
CA LYS A 8 -14.73 6.06 -5.80
C LYS A 8 -13.20 5.89 -5.93
N PHE A 9 -12.72 5.88 -7.17
CA PHE A 9 -11.31 5.66 -7.53
C PHE A 9 -10.60 6.96 -7.90
N ARG A 10 -9.27 6.96 -7.76
CA ARG A 10 -8.39 8.05 -8.20
C ARG A 10 -8.52 8.28 -9.70
N THR A 11 -8.80 9.52 -10.11
CA THR A 11 -8.94 9.92 -11.52
C THR A 11 -7.59 10.18 -12.20
N GLU A 12 -6.54 10.44 -11.41
CA GLU A 12 -5.16 10.63 -11.88
C GLU A 12 -4.58 9.38 -12.56
N TYR A 13 -5.10 8.19 -12.25
CA TYR A 13 -4.71 6.93 -12.90
C TYR A 13 -5.89 6.35 -13.66
N PRO A 14 -5.96 6.52 -15.00
CA PRO A 14 -7.00 5.89 -15.81
C PRO A 14 -6.91 4.36 -15.77
N ALA A 15 -7.96 3.66 -16.19
CA ALA A 15 -8.03 2.20 -16.16
C ALA A 15 -6.89 1.52 -16.96
N ASP A 16 -6.46 2.17 -18.04
CA ASP A 16 -5.40 1.73 -18.94
C ASP A 16 -4.00 2.12 -18.46
N PHE A 17 -3.89 2.81 -17.32
CA PHE A 17 -2.61 3.18 -16.75
C PHE A 17 -1.75 1.94 -16.49
N ILE A 18 -0.51 1.99 -16.98
CA ILE A 18 0.47 0.92 -16.87
C ILE A 18 1.44 1.29 -15.75
N PHE A 19 1.51 0.43 -14.73
CA PHE A 19 2.51 0.55 -13.67
C PHE A 19 3.79 -0.14 -14.14
N ASP A 20 4.79 0.62 -14.56
CA ASP A 20 6.12 0.08 -14.87
C ASP A 20 6.91 -0.16 -13.56
N TYR A 21 7.60 -1.28 -13.50
CA TYR A 21 8.49 -1.64 -12.40
C TYR A 21 9.80 -0.84 -12.42
N LYS A 22 10.13 -0.23 -13.56
CA LYS A 22 11.32 0.60 -13.75
C LYS A 22 11.18 2.00 -13.14
N ASP A 23 9.97 2.41 -12.77
CA ASP A 23 9.66 3.73 -12.22
C ASP A 23 9.39 3.66 -10.70
N PRO A 24 10.43 3.52 -9.85
CA PRO A 24 10.26 3.40 -8.41
C PRO A 24 9.60 4.64 -7.80
N VAL A 25 9.75 5.82 -8.41
CA VAL A 25 9.15 7.09 -7.95
C VAL A 25 7.61 7.05 -7.97
N THR A 26 7.03 6.42 -8.98
CA THR A 26 5.57 6.28 -9.09
C THR A 26 5.08 5.18 -8.14
N LEU A 27 5.83 4.08 -8.05
CA LEU A 27 5.48 2.93 -7.22
C LEU A 27 5.62 3.21 -5.72
N SER A 28 6.60 4.03 -5.31
CA SER A 28 6.84 4.39 -3.91
C SER A 28 5.65 5.11 -3.26
N ARG A 29 4.87 5.86 -4.06
CA ARG A 29 3.62 6.53 -3.60
C ARG A 29 2.57 5.54 -3.09
N PHE A 30 2.67 4.27 -3.47
CA PHE A 30 1.77 3.20 -3.07
C PHE A 30 2.37 2.26 -2.03
N LEU A 31 3.53 2.64 -1.46
CA LEU A 31 4.15 1.97 -0.34
C LEU A 31 3.93 2.77 0.94
N MET A 32 3.85 2.06 2.06
CA MET A 32 3.97 2.63 3.39
C MET A 32 5.45 2.88 3.71
N GLU A 33 5.72 3.63 4.79
CA GLU A 33 7.08 3.90 5.29
C GLU A 33 7.88 2.62 5.51
N GLY A 34 7.28 1.59 6.10
CA GLY A 34 7.89 0.26 6.26
C GLY A 34 7.98 -0.58 4.99
N GLY A 35 7.86 0.02 3.80
CA GLY A 35 7.97 -0.64 2.50
C GLY A 35 6.79 -1.52 2.11
N LYS A 36 5.72 -1.64 2.92
CA LYS A 36 4.52 -2.47 2.62
C LYS A 36 3.64 -1.87 1.54
N ILE A 37 2.97 -2.70 0.75
CA ILE A 37 2.04 -2.22 -0.28
C ILE A 37 0.75 -1.73 0.39
N ILE A 38 0.35 -0.49 0.08
CA ILE A 38 -0.90 0.09 0.60
C ILE A 38 -2.10 -0.69 0.03
N PRO A 39 -3.07 -1.12 0.87
CA PRO A 39 -4.29 -1.79 0.41
C PRO A 39 -5.15 -0.93 -0.54
N SER A 40 -5.87 -1.57 -1.47
CA SER A 40 -6.73 -0.89 -2.46
C SER A 40 -7.78 0.05 -1.85
N ARG A 41 -8.29 -0.29 -0.65
CA ARG A 41 -9.26 0.53 0.10
C ARG A 41 -8.69 1.90 0.50
N ILE A 42 -7.38 1.99 0.68
CA ILE A 42 -6.67 3.22 1.07
C ILE A 42 -6.11 3.92 -0.17
N SER A 43 -5.45 3.17 -1.07
CA SER A 43 -4.90 3.72 -2.31
C SER A 43 -5.97 4.21 -3.29
N LYS A 44 -7.24 3.77 -3.12
CA LYS A 44 -8.38 4.06 -4.00
C LYS A 44 -8.11 3.70 -5.46
N LEU A 45 -7.37 2.62 -5.69
CA LEU A 45 -7.21 2.00 -7.00
C LEU A 45 -8.31 0.96 -7.23
N SER A 46 -8.67 0.74 -8.49
CA SER A 46 -9.50 -0.42 -8.86
C SER A 46 -8.75 -1.72 -8.59
N MET A 47 -9.47 -2.84 -8.44
CA MET A 47 -8.83 -4.14 -8.19
C MET A 47 -7.91 -4.58 -9.35
N SER A 48 -8.25 -4.23 -10.60
CA SER A 48 -7.40 -4.49 -11.77
C SER A 48 -6.08 -3.72 -11.67
N GLN A 49 -6.15 -2.42 -11.39
CA GLN A 49 -4.97 -1.57 -11.18
C GLN A 49 -4.12 -2.05 -10.00
N GLN A 50 -4.75 -2.39 -8.86
CA GLN A 50 -4.03 -2.91 -7.69
C GLN A 50 -3.25 -4.20 -8.01
N ARG A 51 -3.81 -5.10 -8.83
CA ARG A 51 -3.11 -6.32 -9.28
C ARG A 51 -1.91 -5.99 -10.16
N LYS A 52 -2.06 -5.07 -11.13
CA LYS A 52 -0.97 -4.59 -11.99
C LYS A 52 0.15 -3.96 -11.15
N LEU A 53 -0.21 -3.05 -10.24
CA LEU A 53 0.70 -2.41 -9.31
C LEU A 53 1.44 -3.42 -8.44
N THR A 54 0.74 -4.40 -7.86
CA THR A 54 1.36 -5.41 -6.99
C THR A 54 2.40 -6.23 -7.75
N LYS A 55 2.14 -6.59 -9.01
CA LYS A 55 3.12 -7.28 -9.87
C LYS A 55 4.34 -6.40 -10.15
N ALA A 56 4.12 -5.13 -10.50
CA ALA A 56 5.20 -4.18 -10.77
C ALA A 56 6.08 -3.95 -9.53
N VAL A 57 5.48 -3.72 -8.36
CA VAL A 57 6.20 -3.56 -7.09
C VAL A 57 7.01 -4.81 -6.73
N LYS A 58 6.43 -6.01 -6.87
CA LYS A 58 7.16 -7.26 -6.61
C LYS A 58 8.37 -7.41 -7.54
N LYS A 59 8.21 -7.09 -8.82
CA LYS A 59 9.31 -7.11 -9.80
C LYS A 59 10.39 -6.08 -9.48
N ALA A 60 9.99 -4.86 -9.11
CA ALA A 60 10.91 -3.80 -8.69
C ALA A 60 11.71 -4.18 -7.44
N ARG A 61 11.09 -4.85 -6.46
CA ARG A 61 11.76 -5.38 -5.27
C ARG A 61 12.78 -6.47 -5.58
N SER A 62 12.48 -7.38 -6.50
CA SER A 62 13.44 -8.40 -6.95
C SER A 62 14.69 -7.78 -7.61
N LEU A 63 14.57 -6.56 -8.14
CA LEU A 63 15.67 -5.78 -8.73
C LEU A 63 16.27 -4.76 -7.76
N ALA A 64 15.91 -4.82 -6.47
CA ALA A 64 16.35 -3.88 -5.43
C ALA A 64 16.03 -2.39 -5.70
N LEU A 65 15.06 -2.08 -6.58
CA LEU A 65 14.64 -0.70 -6.88
C LEU A 65 13.71 -0.11 -5.79
N LEU A 66 13.09 -0.97 -4.99
CA LEU A 66 12.18 -0.60 -3.92
C LEU A 66 12.49 -1.42 -2.66
N PRO A 67 12.25 -0.85 -1.47
CA PRO A 67 12.46 -1.58 -0.23
C PRO A 67 11.53 -2.78 -0.13
N MET A 68 12.07 -3.87 0.41
CA MET A 68 11.23 -4.95 0.89
C MET A 68 10.38 -4.43 2.06
N GLY A 69 9.11 -4.81 2.09
CA GLY A 69 8.28 -4.53 3.25
C GLY A 69 8.84 -5.26 4.45
N SER A 70 9.10 -4.55 5.56
CA SER A 70 9.44 -5.20 6.82
C SER A 70 8.31 -6.16 7.22
N GLU A 71 8.57 -7.18 8.02
CA GLU A 71 7.47 -7.92 8.63
C GLU A 71 6.62 -6.94 9.47
N ALA A 72 5.30 -7.12 9.43
CA ALA A 72 4.39 -6.29 10.20
C ALA A 72 4.28 -6.84 11.61
N TYR A 73 4.17 -5.90 12.55
CA TYR A 73 4.28 -6.04 14.00
C TYR A 73 5.75 -5.92 14.45
N ASP A 74 5.98 -5.14 15.50
CA ASP A 74 7.26 -4.97 16.23
C ASP A 74 8.24 -3.86 15.79
N PHE A 75 7.74 -2.68 15.41
CA PHE A 75 8.49 -1.44 15.70
C PHE A 75 8.01 -0.75 16.98
N TYR A 76 6.91 -1.21 17.56
CA TYR A 76 6.58 -0.89 18.95
C TYR A 76 7.10 -2.03 19.81
N GLN A 77 8.38 -1.97 20.18
CA GLN A 77 8.76 -2.35 21.54
C GLN A 77 8.08 -1.38 22.51
N LYS A 78 6.75 -1.36 22.54
CA LYS A 78 6.08 -1.10 23.80
C LYS A 78 6.16 -2.45 24.49
N PRO A 79 6.92 -2.61 25.59
CA PRO A 79 6.54 -3.63 26.53
C PRO A 79 5.09 -3.26 26.88
N GLU A 80 4.11 -3.92 26.27
CA GLU A 80 2.78 -3.89 26.84
C GLU A 80 3.00 -4.37 28.27
N GLN A 81 2.82 -3.48 29.24
CA GLN A 81 2.65 -3.93 30.59
C GLN A 81 1.50 -4.92 30.49
N ILE A 82 1.78 -6.20 30.75
CA ILE A 82 0.74 -7.19 31.03
C ILE A 82 -0.10 -6.51 32.09
N SER A 83 -1.23 -5.91 31.69
CA SER A 83 -2.09 -5.24 32.62
C SER A 83 -2.57 -6.36 33.52
N ALA A 84 -2.04 -6.40 34.74
CA ALA A 84 -2.43 -7.38 35.74
C ALA A 84 -3.84 -7.05 36.26
N LYS A 85 -4.78 -6.75 35.35
CA LYS A 85 -6.19 -6.73 35.66
C LYS A 85 -6.65 -8.17 35.48
N PRO A 86 -6.76 -8.97 36.55
CA PRO A 86 -7.39 -10.26 36.44
C PRO A 86 -8.77 -10.03 35.83
N PHE A 87 -9.18 -10.91 34.92
CA PHE A 87 -10.54 -10.95 34.43
C PHE A 87 -11.43 -11.20 35.65
N GLU A 88 -12.07 -10.14 36.15
CA GLU A 88 -13.11 -10.25 37.17
C GLU A 88 -14.28 -11.03 36.52
N ILE A 89 -14.68 -12.13 37.18
CA ILE A 89 -15.83 -12.97 36.82
C ILE A 89 -17.11 -12.28 37.29
#